data_AF-A0A5F0LLT2-F1
#
_entry.id   AF-A0A5F0LLT2-F1
#
_cell.length_a   1.000
_cell.length_b   1.000
_cell.length_c   1.000
_cell.angle_alpha   90.00
_cell.angle_beta   90.00
_cell.angle_gamma   90.00
#
_symmetry.space_group_name_H-M   'P 1'
#
loop_
_entity.id
_entity.type
_entity.pdbx_description
1 polymer ?
#
loop_
_entity_poly.entity_id
_entity_poly.type
_entity_poly.pdbx_seq_one_letter_code
_entity_poly.pdbx_strand_id
1 'polypeptide(L)'
;PMELAARSDYLILACPGGPATRHLVNRYLLQALGPQAFLINIARGSVVDTAALIDALASKRIAGAALDVVDGEPAIPEAFRTLDNLLLTPHISGRSPEALQAQLRMFEENLSALQAGDPLQHIVTR
;
A
#
# COMPACT_ATOMS: atom_id res chain seq x y z
N PRO A 1 -6.36 -7.76 12.90
CA PRO A 1 -6.48 -6.44 12.23
C PRO A 1 -7.61 -5.57 12.81
N MET A 2 -8.78 -6.13 13.17
CA MET A 2 -9.91 -5.35 13.69
C MET A 2 -9.62 -4.61 15.01
N GLU A 3 -9.03 -5.29 16.00
CA GLU A 3 -8.67 -4.64 17.27
C GLU A 3 -7.65 -3.51 17.07
N LEU A 4 -6.67 -3.72 16.18
CA LEU A 4 -5.70 -2.70 15.81
C LEU A 4 -6.41 -1.48 15.20
N ALA A 5 -7.26 -1.71 14.20
CA ALA A 5 -8.02 -0.65 13.53
C ALA A 5 -8.87 0.17 14.52
N ALA A 6 -9.58 -0.49 15.45
CA ALA A 6 -10.42 0.17 16.46
C ALA A 6 -9.64 1.01 17.49
N ARG A 7 -8.32 0.86 17.55
CA ARG A 7 -7.44 1.55 18.50
C ARG A 7 -6.44 2.47 17.81
N SER A 8 -6.60 2.72 16.51
CA SER A 8 -5.66 3.49 15.69
C SER A 8 -6.29 4.79 15.21
N ASP A 9 -5.67 5.92 15.57
CA ASP A 9 -5.96 7.21 14.92
C ASP A 9 -5.31 7.26 13.51
N TYR A 10 -4.24 6.50 13.29
CA TYR A 10 -3.56 6.34 12.01
C TYR A 10 -3.28 4.85 11.79
N LEU A 11 -3.79 4.28 10.70
CA LEU A 11 -3.51 2.91 10.31
C LEU A 11 -2.69 2.89 9.02
N ILE A 12 -1.47 2.35 9.12
CA ILE A 12 -0.51 2.28 8.02
C ILE A 12 -0.45 0.85 7.49
N LEU A 13 -0.66 0.69 6.18
CA LEU A 13 -0.55 -0.58 5.49
C LEU A 13 0.86 -0.72 4.91
N ALA A 14 1.62 -1.65 5.48
CA ALA A 14 2.96 -2.04 5.04
C ALA A 14 3.10 -3.57 4.88
N CYS A 15 1.99 -4.27 4.65
CA CYS A 15 1.95 -5.71 4.42
C CYS A 15 2.27 -6.06 2.95
N PRO A 16 2.74 -7.28 2.65
CA PRO A 16 2.84 -7.72 1.26
C PRO A 16 1.46 -7.76 0.60
N GLY A 17 1.37 -7.41 -0.68
CA GLY A 17 0.17 -7.67 -1.47
C GLY A 17 0.06 -9.13 -1.89
N GLY A 18 -1.11 -9.51 -2.39
CA GLY A 18 -1.36 -10.84 -2.93
C GLY A 18 -2.69 -11.42 -2.44
N PRO A 19 -3.00 -12.69 -2.78
CA PRO A 19 -4.27 -13.32 -2.44
C PRO A 19 -4.59 -13.31 -0.94
N ALA A 20 -3.58 -13.47 -0.08
CA ALA A 20 -3.74 -13.53 1.37
C ALA A 20 -4.12 -12.18 2.01
N THR A 21 -3.80 -11.06 1.37
CA THR A 21 -4.06 -9.70 1.89
C THR A 21 -5.05 -8.92 1.03
N ARG A 22 -5.61 -9.56 -0.01
CA ARG A 22 -6.57 -8.93 -0.91
C ARG A 22 -7.79 -8.45 -0.13
N HIS A 23 -8.08 -7.16 -0.24
CA HIS A 23 -9.17 -6.48 0.46
C HIS A 23 -9.15 -6.72 1.98
N LEU A 24 -7.96 -6.87 2.57
CA LEU A 24 -7.77 -6.90 4.01
C LEU A 24 -8.43 -5.67 4.67
N VAL A 25 -8.31 -4.51 4.02
CA VAL A 25 -9.07 -3.31 4.37
C VAL A 25 -10.35 -3.29 3.56
N ASN A 26 -11.42 -3.78 4.17
CA ASN A 26 -12.78 -3.77 3.65
C ASN A 26 -13.67 -2.81 4.43
N ARG A 27 -14.96 -2.76 4.09
CA ARG A 27 -15.98 -1.90 4.74
C ARG A 27 -15.99 -2.01 6.28
N TYR A 28 -15.80 -3.20 6.83
CA TYR A 28 -15.90 -3.45 8.26
C TYR A 28 -14.69 -2.90 9.00
N LEU A 29 -13.50 -3.04 8.41
CA LEU A 29 -12.27 -2.48 8.97
C LEU A 29 -12.29 -0.95 8.92
N LEU A 30 -12.75 -0.37 7.80
CA LEU A 30 -12.95 1.08 7.66
C LEU A 30 -13.97 1.62 8.67
N GLN A 31 -15.03 0.86 8.99
CA GLN A 31 -15.97 1.22 10.04
C GLN A 31 -15.33 1.18 11.42
N ALA A 32 -14.48 0.18 11.70
CA ALA A 32 -13.81 0.06 12.98
C ALA A 32 -12.78 1.18 13.23
N LEU A 33 -12.11 1.66 12.18
CA LEU A 33 -11.20 2.83 12.23
C LEU A 33 -11.90 4.07 12.80
N GLY A 34 -13.13 4.34 12.35
CA GLY A 34 -13.94 5.42 12.85
C GLY A 34 -13.59 6.81 12.29
N PRO A 35 -14.43 7.82 12.58
CA PRO A 35 -14.48 9.07 11.83
C PRO A 35 -13.29 10.01 12.04
N GLN A 36 -12.47 9.76 13.06
CA GLN A 36 -11.28 10.57 13.36
C GLN A 36 -9.99 9.97 12.81
N ALA A 37 -10.04 8.73 12.31
CA ALA A 37 -8.85 8.01 11.93
C ALA A 37 -8.47 8.21 10.45
N PHE A 38 -7.18 8.07 10.16
CA PHE A 38 -6.62 8.14 8.82
C PHE A 38 -6.09 6.77 8.37
N LEU A 39 -6.33 6.44 7.09
CA LEU A 39 -5.74 5.27 6.44
C LEU A 39 -4.54 5.69 5.57
N ILE A 40 -3.40 5.03 5.72
CA ILE A 40 -2.21 5.26 4.89
C ILE A 40 -1.86 3.95 4.19
N ASN A 41 -1.79 3.96 2.85
CA ASN A 41 -1.42 2.78 2.08
C ASN A 41 -0.13 2.99 1.28
N ILE A 42 0.94 2.32 1.71
CA ILE A 42 2.23 2.20 0.99
C ILE A 42 2.54 0.74 0.60
N ALA A 43 1.55 -0.15 0.74
CA ALA A 43 1.68 -1.57 0.47
C ALA A 43 1.38 -1.88 -1.01
N ARG A 44 0.16 -2.31 -1.30
CA ARG A 44 -0.37 -2.52 -2.66
C ARG A 44 -1.81 -2.05 -2.72
N GLY A 45 -2.25 -1.58 -3.90
CA GLY A 45 -3.61 -1.15 -4.12
C GLY A 45 -4.65 -2.22 -3.75
N SER A 46 -4.38 -3.47 -4.13
CA SER A 46 -5.26 -4.62 -3.89
C SER A 46 -5.50 -4.98 -2.41
N VAL A 47 -4.76 -4.39 -1.48
CA VAL A 47 -4.97 -4.59 -0.02
C VAL A 47 -6.24 -3.87 0.45
N VAL A 48 -6.65 -2.81 -0.25
CA VAL A 48 -7.82 -2.00 0.06
C VAL A 48 -8.93 -2.31 -0.95
N ASP A 49 -10.15 -2.53 -0.46
CA ASP A 49 -11.33 -2.49 -1.30
C ASP A 49 -11.61 -1.03 -1.69
N THR A 50 -11.23 -0.67 -2.92
CA THR A 50 -11.34 0.69 -3.46
C THR A 50 -12.76 1.24 -3.38
N ALA A 51 -13.78 0.42 -3.66
CA ALA A 51 -15.17 0.88 -3.59
C ALA A 51 -15.59 1.17 -2.14
N ALA A 52 -15.17 0.32 -1.20
CA ALA A 52 -15.42 0.56 0.23
C ALA A 52 -14.70 1.81 0.75
N LEU A 53 -13.48 2.08 0.27
CA LEU A 53 -12.73 3.29 0.63
C LEU A 53 -13.40 4.55 0.09
N ILE A 54 -13.82 4.57 -1.18
CA ILE A 54 -14.55 5.70 -1.77
C ILE A 54 -15.79 6.03 -0.93
N ASP A 55 -16.59 5.02 -0.59
CA ASP A 55 -17.79 5.20 0.22
C ASP A 55 -17.46 5.71 1.64
N ALA A 56 -16.41 5.16 2.26
CA ALA A 56 -15.99 5.59 3.60
C ALA A 56 -15.49 7.04 3.62
N LEU A 57 -14.76 7.48 2.61
CA LEU A 57 -14.28 8.86 2.49
C LEU A 57 -15.43 9.82 2.19
N ALA A 58 -16.28 9.49 1.22
CA ALA A 58 -17.43 10.32 0.83
C ALA A 58 -18.44 10.49 1.99
N SER A 59 -18.66 9.44 2.78
CA SER A 59 -19.55 9.48 3.95
C SER A 59 -18.88 9.96 5.24
N LYS A 60 -17.60 10.36 5.19
CA LYS A 60 -16.78 10.76 6.36
C LYS A 60 -16.79 9.71 7.49
N ARG A 61 -16.83 8.43 7.11
CA ARG A 61 -16.70 7.29 8.03
C ARG A 61 -15.30 7.18 8.60
N ILE A 62 -14.30 7.70 7.87
CA ILE A 62 -12.94 7.95 8.33
C ILE A 62 -12.58 9.42 8.03
N ALA A 63 -11.59 9.96 8.73
CA ALA A 63 -11.19 11.36 8.58
C ALA A 63 -10.59 11.63 7.19
N GLY A 64 -9.79 10.70 6.69
CA GLY A 64 -9.18 10.78 5.36
C GLY A 64 -8.26 9.61 5.06
N ALA A 65 -7.63 9.66 3.88
CA ALA A 65 -6.63 8.67 3.49
C ALA A 65 -5.46 9.28 2.70
N ALA A 66 -4.30 8.63 2.79
CA ALA A 66 -3.14 8.89 1.94
C ALA A 66 -2.73 7.60 1.23
N LEU A 67 -2.77 7.57 -0.10
CA LEU A 67 -2.47 6.39 -0.90
C LEU A 67 -1.29 6.67 -1.83
N ASP A 68 -0.23 5.87 -1.72
CA ASP A 68 0.83 5.82 -2.72
C ASP A 68 0.54 4.77 -3.80
N VAL A 69 -0.40 3.86 -3.56
CA VAL A 69 -0.74 2.75 -4.44
C VAL A 69 -2.26 2.66 -4.61
N VAL A 70 -2.71 2.36 -5.83
CA VAL A 70 -4.14 2.24 -6.15
C VAL A 70 -4.41 0.95 -6.91
N ASP A 71 -5.53 0.28 -6.62
CA ASP A 71 -5.90 -0.93 -7.37
C ASP A 71 -6.25 -0.58 -8.82
N GLY A 72 -5.59 -1.22 -9.79
CA GLY A 72 -5.75 -0.92 -11.22
C GLY A 72 -4.90 0.25 -11.74
N GLU A 73 -3.91 0.73 -10.97
CA GLU A 73 -2.96 1.75 -11.43
C GLU A 73 -2.29 1.38 -12.78
N PRO A 74 -2.00 2.36 -13.66
CA PRO A 74 -2.02 3.81 -13.44
C PRO A 74 -3.40 4.47 -13.54
N ALA A 75 -4.44 3.73 -13.92
CA ALA A 75 -5.80 4.25 -13.93
C ALA A 75 -6.31 4.37 -12.48
N ILE A 76 -6.85 5.53 -12.12
CA ILE A 76 -7.47 5.76 -10.80
C ILE A 76 -8.97 6.02 -10.97
N PRO A 77 -9.81 5.64 -10.00
CA PRO A 77 -11.23 5.97 -10.01
C PRO A 77 -11.46 7.48 -10.11
N GLU A 78 -12.35 7.90 -11.02
CA GLU A 78 -12.69 9.32 -11.19
C GLU A 78 -13.25 9.94 -9.89
N ALA A 79 -13.95 9.13 -9.08
CA ALA A 79 -14.48 9.53 -7.78
C ALA A 79 -13.40 10.05 -6.81
N PHE A 80 -12.14 9.64 -6.95
CA PHE A 80 -11.05 10.15 -6.12
C PHE A 80 -10.79 11.65 -6.34
N ARG A 81 -11.11 12.19 -7.52
CA ARG A 81 -10.89 13.62 -7.83
C ARG A 81 -11.78 14.56 -7.02
N THR A 82 -12.90 14.07 -6.50
CA THR A 82 -13.89 14.88 -5.78
C THR A 82 -13.77 14.74 -4.26
N LEU A 83 -12.86 13.89 -3.77
CA LEU A 83 -12.65 13.69 -2.33
C LEU A 83 -11.62 14.70 -1.82
N ASP A 84 -12.04 15.58 -0.91
CA ASP A 84 -11.19 16.62 -0.30
C ASP A 84 -10.30 16.07 0.84
N ASN A 85 -10.59 14.86 1.29
CA ASN A 85 -9.88 14.15 2.36
C ASN A 85 -9.04 12.97 1.86
N LEU A 86 -8.57 13.05 0.61
CA LEU A 86 -7.71 12.04 -0.02
C LEU A 86 -6.42 12.68 -0.57
N LEU A 87 -5.27 12.14 -0.17
CA LEU A 87 -3.96 12.44 -0.75
C LEU A 87 -3.48 11.27 -1.59
N LEU A 88 -2.99 11.55 -2.80
CA LEU A 88 -2.45 10.53 -3.71
C LEU A 88 -1.01 10.85 -4.10
N THR A 89 -0.16 9.83 -4.12
CA THR A 89 1.18 9.86 -4.73
C THR A 89 1.33 8.72 -5.75
N PRO A 90 2.12 8.90 -6.84
CA PRO A 90 2.12 7.97 -7.96
C PRO A 90 3.09 6.79 -7.79
N HIS A 91 2.90 5.98 -6.74
CA HIS A 91 3.71 4.79 -6.44
C HIS A 91 5.21 5.09 -6.35
N ILE A 92 5.56 6.03 -5.47
CA ILE A 92 6.91 6.56 -5.29
C ILE A 92 7.45 6.43 -3.87
N SER A 93 6.69 5.88 -2.91
CA SER A 93 7.11 5.79 -1.50
C SER A 93 8.42 5.03 -1.29
N GLY A 94 8.73 4.05 -2.14
CA GLY A 94 9.98 3.30 -2.11
C GLY A 94 11.14 3.90 -2.92
N ARG A 95 10.99 5.12 -3.47
CA ARG A 95 11.98 5.73 -4.38
C ARG A 95 12.78 6.84 -3.70
N SER A 96 14.09 6.65 -3.65
CA SER A 96 15.09 7.70 -3.39
C SER A 96 16.37 7.39 -4.18
N PRO A 97 17.29 8.35 -4.37
CA PRO A 97 18.59 8.08 -4.98
C PRO A 97 19.33 6.92 -4.28
N GLU A 98 19.31 6.89 -2.95
CA GLU A 98 19.96 5.86 -2.13
C GLU A 98 19.27 4.50 -2.29
N ALA A 99 17.93 4.48 -2.32
CA ALA A 99 17.17 3.24 -2.52
C ALA A 99 17.41 2.65 -3.91
N LEU A 100 17.46 3.49 -4.95
CA LEU A 100 17.79 3.06 -6.31
C LEU A 100 19.21 2.50 -6.39
N GLN A 101 20.17 3.19 -5.77
CA GLN A 101 21.56 2.74 -5.75
C GLN A 101 21.71 1.39 -5.02
N ALA A 102 20.99 1.20 -3.91
CA ALA A 102 20.99 -0.08 -3.20
C ALA A 102 20.36 -1.21 -4.02
N GLN A 103 19.23 -0.95 -4.69
CA GLN A 103 18.58 -1.92 -5.57
C GLN A 103 19.48 -2.35 -6.74
N LEU A 104 20.17 -1.39 -7.36
CA LEU A 104 21.11 -1.68 -8.45
C LEU A 104 22.29 -2.53 -7.98
N ARG A 105 22.90 -2.18 -6.84
CA ARG A 105 23.98 -2.99 -6.24
C ARG A 105 23.52 -4.42 -5.96
N MET A 106 22.36 -4.61 -5.33
CA MET A 106 21.82 -5.94 -5.05
C MET A 106 21.57 -6.74 -6.34
N PHE A 107 21.13 -6.09 -7.41
CA PHE A 107 20.96 -6.72 -8.72
C PHE A 107 22.30 -7.13 -9.34
N GLU A 108 23.28 -6.23 -9.35
CA GLU A 108 24.63 -6.49 -9.86
C GLU A 108 25.30 -7.66 -9.13
N GLU A 109 25.24 -7.66 -7.79
CA GLU A 109 25.80 -8.73 -6.95
C GLU A 109 25.17 -10.09 -7.26
N ASN A 110 23.84 -10.15 -7.40
CA ASN A 110 23.15 -11.40 -7.75
C ASN A 110 23.43 -11.84 -9.20
N LEU A 111 23.57 -10.91 -10.14
CA LEU A 111 23.91 -11.21 -11.52
C LEU A 111 25.33 -11.80 -11.62
N SER A 112 26.29 -11.20 -10.91
CA SER A 112 27.67 -11.73 -10.84
C SER A 112 27.71 -13.10 -10.18
N ALA A 113 27.00 -13.30 -9.06
CA ALA A 113 26.91 -14.60 -8.39
C ALA A 113 26.32 -15.67 -9.32
N LEU A 114 25.24 -15.35 -10.04
CA LEU A 114 24.62 -16.26 -11.01
C LEU A 114 25.61 -16.69 -12.11
N GLN A 115 26.40 -15.76 -12.64
CA GLN A 115 27.39 -16.05 -13.69
C GLN A 115 28.57 -16.89 -13.19
N ALA A 116 28.98 -16.69 -11.94
CA ALA A 116 30.05 -17.45 -11.29
C ALA A 116 29.59 -18.85 -10.82
N GLY A 117 28.28 -19.10 -10.76
CA GLY A 117 27.73 -20.30 -10.13
C GLY A 117 27.73 -20.23 -8.60
N ASP A 118 27.86 -19.02 -8.04
CA ASP A 118 27.85 -18.77 -6.60
C ASP A 118 26.42 -18.70 -6.05
N PRO A 119 26.23 -18.89 -4.72
CA PRO A 119 24.93 -18.76 -4.09
C PRO A 119 24.34 -17.34 -4.22
N LEU A 120 23.10 -17.26 -4.70
CA LEU A 120 22.33 -16.01 -4.77
C LEU A 120 21.93 -15.51 -3.39
N GLN A 121 21.81 -14.20 -3.25
CA GLN A 121 21.34 -13.51 -2.04
C GLN A 121 19.86 -13.13 -2.20
N HIS A 122 19.16 -12.94 -1.07
CA HIS A 122 17.76 -12.45 -1.06
C HIS A 122 16.76 -13.26 -1.92
N ILE A 123 16.93 -14.59 -2.00
CA ILE A 123 16.04 -15.47 -2.78
C ILE A 123 14.60 -15.41 -2.24
N VAL A 124 13.64 -15.10 -3.11
CA VAL A 124 12.21 -14.95 -2.76
C VAL A 124 11.41 -16.24 -2.94
N THR A 125 11.73 -17.04 -3.96
CA THR A 125 11.13 -18.37 -4.19
C THR A 125 12.23 -19.40 -4.33
N ARG A 126 12.04 -20.57 -3.71
CA ARG A 126 12.69 -21.82 -4.13
C ARG A 126 11.70 -22.64 -4.93
#